data_AF-A0A7U2MRR0-F1
#
_entry.id   AF-A0A7U2MRR0-F1
#
_cell.length_a   1.000
_cell.length_b   1.000
_cell.length_c   1.000
_cell.angle_alpha   90.00
_cell.angle_beta   90.00
_cell.angle_gamma   90.00
#
_symmetry.space_group_name_H-M   'P 1'
#
loop_
_entity.id
_entity.type
_entity.pdbx_description
1 polymer ?
#
loop_
_entity_poly.entity_id
_entity_poly.type
_entity_poly.pdbx_seq_one_letter_code
_entity_poly.pdbx_strand_id
1 'polypeptide(L)'
;MQGFSKSRITLHIYSGRFQLFTRRSVLTMSTTAGSLQKFRPVVVSGPSGAGKSTLLKRLFADYPDTFGFSVSHTTRAPRPGEQHGREYYFTTKADFLDLVSKNGFIEHAQFGGNHYGTSVQAVKDIAKKGRICILDIEMEGVKQVKRTDLNARFMFLAPPSVEELERRLRGRGTESEESLSKRLAQAKNELEYAKEPGAHNKIVVNDDLEKAYTELRDWIVDDGRFGAEQ
;
A
#
# COMPACT_ATOMS: atom_id res chain seq x y z
N MET A 1 -76.85 2.13 6.83
CA MET A 1 -76.24 1.54 5.63
C MET A 1 -74.84 1.07 6.01
N GLN A 2 -74.67 -0.24 6.20
CA GLN A 2 -73.78 -1.08 5.39
C GLN A 2 -72.37 -0.47 5.26
N GLY A 3 -71.32 -0.93 5.91
CA GLY A 3 -70.98 -2.26 6.42
C GLY A 3 -69.83 -2.83 5.58
N PHE A 4 -68.65 -3.02 6.16
CA PHE A 4 -67.56 -3.94 5.77
C PHE A 4 -66.60 -4.01 6.98
N SER A 5 -66.65 -5.02 7.85
CA SER A 5 -66.26 -6.45 7.73
C SER A 5 -64.75 -6.71 7.84
N LYS A 6 -64.38 -7.20 9.05
CA LYS A 6 -63.39 -8.26 9.38
C LYS A 6 -61.89 -7.93 9.09
N SER A 7 -60.90 -8.22 9.93
CA SER A 7 -60.80 -9.17 11.06
C SER A 7 -59.49 -8.98 11.85
N ARG A 8 -59.55 -9.35 13.14
CA ARG A 8 -58.51 -9.91 14.04
C ARG A 8 -57.35 -9.03 14.56
N ILE A 9 -57.60 -8.61 15.80
CA ILE A 9 -56.74 -8.60 16.99
C ILE A 9 -55.81 -9.84 17.04
N THR A 10 -54.51 -9.65 17.34
CA THR A 10 -53.85 -10.16 18.58
C THR A 10 -52.53 -9.42 18.83
N LEU A 11 -52.45 -8.88 20.04
CA LEU A 11 -51.34 -8.20 20.69
C LEU A 11 -50.16 -9.16 20.90
N HIS A 12 -48.91 -8.72 20.70
CA HIS A 12 -47.80 -9.12 21.57
C HIS A 12 -46.82 -7.95 21.73
N ILE A 13 -47.03 -7.28 22.85
CA ILE A 13 -46.12 -6.38 23.55
C ILE A 13 -44.77 -7.09 23.77
N TYR A 14 -43.68 -6.51 23.27
CA TYR A 14 -42.40 -6.56 23.98
C TYR A 14 -41.74 -5.20 23.95
N SER A 15 -41.59 -4.67 25.16
CA SER A 15 -40.83 -3.52 25.56
C SER A 15 -39.39 -3.56 25.04
N GLY A 16 -38.89 -2.43 24.54
CA GLY A 16 -37.46 -2.30 24.26
C GLY A 16 -37.10 -0.89 23.79
N ARG A 17 -36.53 -0.10 24.71
CA ARG A 17 -35.94 1.23 24.47
C ARG A 17 -35.17 1.28 23.15
N PHE A 18 -35.48 2.28 22.32
CA PHE A 18 -34.54 2.82 21.33
C PHE A 18 -33.33 3.38 22.11
N GLN A 19 -32.25 2.61 22.19
CA GLN A 19 -30.95 3.14 22.55
C GLN A 19 -30.47 4.00 21.38
N LEU A 20 -30.35 5.31 21.63
CA LEU A 20 -29.50 6.17 20.82
C LEU A 20 -28.14 5.49 20.70
N PHE A 21 -27.77 5.09 19.48
CA PHE A 21 -26.38 4.80 19.16
C PHE A 21 -25.62 6.13 19.23
N THR A 22 -25.10 6.44 20.41
CA THR A 22 -24.07 7.47 20.57
C THR A 22 -22.91 7.08 19.66
N ARG A 23 -22.56 7.97 18.73
CA ARG A 23 -21.36 7.90 17.91
C ARG A 23 -20.20 7.48 18.81
N ARG A 24 -19.70 6.25 18.66
CA ARG A 24 -18.40 5.89 19.19
C ARG A 24 -17.40 6.75 18.44
N SER A 25 -16.81 7.70 19.15
CA SER A 25 -15.60 8.37 18.75
C SER A 25 -14.60 7.29 18.35
N VAL A 26 -14.25 7.26 17.07
CA VAL A 26 -13.07 6.54 16.60
C VAL A 26 -11.90 7.28 17.25
N LEU A 27 -11.36 6.72 18.32
CA LEU A 27 -10.06 7.13 18.84
C LEU A 27 -9.05 6.88 17.72
N THR A 28 -8.72 7.92 16.98
CA THR A 28 -7.54 7.97 16.13
C THR A 28 -6.35 7.74 17.04
N MET A 29 -5.82 6.51 17.04
CA MET A 29 -4.53 6.25 17.66
C MET A 29 -3.49 7.05 16.87
N SER A 30 -2.93 8.08 17.51
CA SER A 30 -1.77 8.78 17.01
C SER A 30 -0.60 7.81 16.99
N THR A 31 -0.33 7.24 15.82
CA THR A 31 0.94 6.57 15.56
C THR A 31 1.98 7.67 15.50
N THR A 32 2.72 7.89 16.58
CA THR A 32 3.84 8.85 16.71
C THR A 32 4.99 8.57 15.72
N ALA A 33 4.70 8.73 14.43
CA ALA A 33 5.58 8.69 13.28
C ALA A 33 5.50 10.04 12.53
N GLY A 34 4.34 10.72 12.59
CA GLY A 34 4.14 12.01 11.90
C GLY A 34 4.91 13.20 12.48
N SER A 35 5.22 13.22 13.79
CA SER A 35 5.76 14.43 14.45
C SER A 35 7.29 14.57 14.46
N LEU A 36 8.02 13.69 13.77
CA LEU A 36 9.51 13.63 13.83
C LEU A 36 10.19 13.60 12.46
N GLN A 37 9.44 13.58 11.36
CA GLN A 37 10.00 13.42 10.02
C GLN A 37 10.11 14.79 9.33
N LYS A 38 11.35 15.28 9.18
CA LYS A 38 11.65 16.48 8.38
C LYS A 38 11.16 16.35 6.92
N PHE A 39 11.12 15.12 6.41
CA PHE A 39 10.75 14.80 5.03
C PHE A 39 9.67 13.72 5.00
N ARG A 40 8.75 13.80 4.03
CA ARG A 40 7.62 12.88 3.95
C ARG A 40 8.03 11.56 3.29
N PRO A 41 7.65 10.39 3.83
CA PRO A 41 7.82 9.12 3.14
C PRO A 41 7.15 9.12 1.76
N VAL A 42 7.69 8.33 0.83
CA VAL A 42 7.11 8.15 -0.50
C VAL A 42 6.62 6.71 -0.63
N VAL A 43 5.34 6.57 -0.93
CA VAL A 43 4.72 5.31 -1.35
C VAL A 43 4.77 5.24 -2.87
N VAL A 44 5.46 4.24 -3.40
CA VAL A 44 5.45 3.88 -4.82
C VAL A 44 4.62 2.62 -4.97
N SER A 45 3.57 2.71 -5.78
CA SER A 45 2.67 1.60 -6.08
C SER A 45 2.48 1.46 -7.59
N GLY A 46 1.87 0.36 -8.02
CA GLY A 46 1.66 0.06 -9.44
C GLY A 46 1.75 -1.44 -9.70
N PRO A 47 1.28 -1.91 -10.86
CA PRO A 47 1.20 -3.34 -11.11
C PRO A 47 2.57 -4.00 -11.13
N SER A 48 2.60 -5.28 -10.78
CA SER A 48 3.80 -6.08 -10.98
C SER A 48 4.16 -6.11 -12.46
N GLY A 49 5.41 -5.79 -12.80
CA GLY A 49 5.84 -5.62 -14.20
C GLY A 49 5.90 -4.16 -14.67
N ALA A 50 5.36 -3.20 -13.91
CA ALA A 50 5.41 -1.77 -14.27
C ALA A 50 6.81 -1.15 -14.28
N GLY A 51 7.82 -1.80 -13.67
CA GLY A 51 9.21 -1.32 -13.66
C GLY A 51 9.66 -0.60 -12.38
N LYS A 52 8.86 -0.66 -11.31
CA LYS A 52 9.15 0.00 -10.01
C LYS A 52 10.57 -0.28 -9.50
N SER A 53 10.94 -1.56 -9.38
CA SER A 53 12.26 -1.94 -8.86
C SER A 53 13.42 -1.41 -9.72
N THR A 54 13.25 -1.28 -11.03
CA THR A 54 14.26 -0.71 -11.92
C THR A 54 14.45 0.78 -11.65
N LEU A 55 13.35 1.55 -11.60
CA LEU A 55 13.41 2.99 -11.35
C LEU A 55 13.90 3.30 -9.94
N LEU A 56 13.43 2.54 -8.94
CA LEU A 56 13.89 2.68 -7.56
C LEU A 56 15.39 2.34 -7.45
N LYS A 57 15.86 1.23 -8.02
CA LYS A 57 17.30 0.90 -8.00
C LYS A 57 18.16 2.04 -8.54
N ARG A 58 17.71 2.71 -9.61
CA ARG A 58 18.41 3.88 -10.15
C ARG A 58 18.34 5.09 -9.21
N LEU A 59 17.17 5.38 -8.64
CA LEU A 59 17.01 6.46 -7.64
C LEU A 59 17.96 6.28 -6.44
N PHE A 60 18.07 5.05 -5.92
CA PHE A 60 18.99 4.74 -4.83
C PHE A 60 20.47 4.83 -5.23
N ALA A 61 20.81 4.61 -6.50
CA ALA A 61 22.17 4.79 -7.01
C ALA A 61 22.54 6.26 -7.17
N ASP A 62 21.61 7.08 -7.65
CA ASP A 62 21.83 8.53 -7.83
C ASP A 62 21.85 9.28 -6.48
N TYR A 63 21.19 8.74 -5.45
CA TYR A 63 21.05 9.35 -4.13
C TYR A 63 21.29 8.35 -2.97
N PRO A 64 22.51 7.82 -2.81
CA PRO A 64 22.80 6.68 -1.92
C PRO A 64 22.59 6.97 -0.43
N ASP A 65 22.69 8.24 -0.03
CA ASP A 65 22.56 8.67 1.36
C ASP A 65 21.23 9.38 1.68
N THR A 66 20.37 9.58 0.68
CA THR A 66 19.11 10.32 0.83
C THR A 66 17.93 9.40 1.15
N PHE A 67 17.87 8.22 0.52
CA PHE A 67 16.72 7.33 0.60
C PHE A 67 17.02 6.07 1.42
N GLY A 68 15.98 5.53 2.06
CA GLY A 68 15.99 4.21 2.68
C GLY A 68 14.81 3.38 2.17
N PHE A 69 15.04 2.13 1.80
CA PHE A 69 13.97 1.24 1.37
C PHE A 69 13.35 0.52 2.56
N SER A 70 12.03 0.56 2.67
CA SER A 70 11.31 -0.16 3.73
C SER A 70 11.27 -1.66 3.44
N VAL A 71 12.16 -2.41 4.09
CA VAL A 71 12.18 -3.88 4.01
C VAL A 71 10.93 -4.44 4.72
N SER A 72 10.05 -5.08 3.94
CA SER A 72 8.79 -5.64 4.43
C SER A 72 9.00 -6.96 5.17
N HIS A 73 8.05 -7.35 6.03
CA HIS A 73 7.96 -8.69 6.58
C HIS A 73 7.23 -9.61 5.60
N THR A 74 7.58 -10.90 5.60
CA THR A 74 6.79 -11.92 4.90
C THR A 74 6.79 -13.26 5.62
N THR A 75 5.68 -13.99 5.50
CA THR A 75 5.58 -15.39 5.96
C THR A 75 6.04 -16.40 4.91
N ARG A 76 6.37 -15.94 3.70
CA ARG A 76 6.92 -16.80 2.65
C ARG A 76 8.32 -17.26 3.06
N ALA A 77 8.70 -18.49 2.74
CA ALA A 77 10.08 -18.92 2.87
C ALA A 77 11.02 -18.13 1.92
N PRO A 78 12.27 -17.84 2.32
CA PRO A 78 13.26 -17.23 1.43
C PRO A 78 13.48 -18.07 0.17
N ARG A 79 13.65 -17.41 -0.98
CA ARG A 79 14.15 -18.04 -2.21
C ARG A 79 15.67 -18.17 -2.17
N PRO A 80 16.27 -19.05 -3.00
CA PRO A 80 17.73 -19.12 -3.14
C PRO A 80 18.33 -17.73 -3.40
N GLY A 81 19.28 -17.34 -2.55
CA GLY A 81 19.97 -16.06 -2.62
C GLY A 81 19.33 -14.92 -1.82
N GLU A 82 18.06 -15.01 -1.40
CA GLU A 82 17.43 -14.02 -0.52
C GLU A 82 18.01 -14.09 0.90
N GLN A 83 18.13 -12.95 1.57
CA GLN A 83 18.65 -12.86 2.94
C GLN A 83 17.68 -12.10 3.85
N HIS A 84 17.56 -12.58 5.10
CA HIS A 84 16.73 -11.93 6.11
C HIS A 84 17.23 -10.50 6.38
N GLY A 85 16.33 -9.53 6.32
CA GLY A 85 16.63 -8.10 6.47
C GLY A 85 17.18 -7.42 5.22
N ARG A 86 17.39 -8.16 4.10
CA ARG A 86 17.80 -7.59 2.81
C ARG A 86 16.61 -7.43 1.87
N GLU A 87 15.98 -8.53 1.46
CA GLU A 87 14.76 -8.48 0.66
C GLU A 87 13.51 -8.38 1.55
N TYR A 88 13.46 -9.21 2.59
CA TYR A 88 12.36 -9.26 3.54
C TYR A 88 12.87 -9.62 4.94
N TYR A 89 12.10 -9.22 5.95
CA TYR A 89 12.12 -9.88 7.25
C TYR A 89 11.25 -11.13 7.16
N PHE A 90 11.89 -12.27 6.86
CA PHE A 90 11.23 -13.57 6.85
C PHE A 90 10.83 -13.96 8.27
N THR A 91 9.53 -14.15 8.50
CA THR A 91 8.94 -14.39 9.82
C THR A 91 7.94 -15.55 9.78
N THR A 92 7.58 -16.09 10.93
CA THR A 92 6.52 -17.12 10.99
C THR A 92 5.14 -16.49 10.87
N LYS A 93 4.14 -17.28 10.48
CA LYS A 93 2.75 -16.80 10.46
C LYS A 93 2.26 -16.39 11.86
N ALA A 94 2.68 -17.11 12.90
CA ALA A 94 2.31 -16.78 14.28
C ALA A 94 2.85 -15.42 14.68
N ASP A 95 4.14 -15.17 14.45
CA ASP A 95 4.79 -13.88 14.78
C ASP A 95 4.23 -12.73 13.96
N PHE A 96 3.91 -12.97 12.68
CA PHE A 96 3.26 -11.97 11.83
C PHE A 96 1.90 -11.56 12.42
N LEU A 97 1.06 -12.54 12.78
CA LEU A 97 -0.27 -12.27 13.33
C LEU A 97 -0.23 -11.66 14.73
N ASP A 98 0.76 -12.03 15.55
CA ASP A 98 1.04 -11.36 16.81
C ASP A 98 1.35 -9.86 16.58
N LEU A 99 2.20 -9.55 15.60
CA LEU A 99 2.52 -8.16 15.26
C LEU A 99 1.30 -7.39 14.70
N VAL A 100 0.43 -8.05 13.93
CA VAL A 100 -0.87 -7.48 13.52
C VAL A 100 -1.73 -7.15 14.76
N SER A 101 -1.84 -8.06 15.72
CA SER A 101 -2.65 -7.85 16.94
C SER A 101 -2.17 -6.67 17.79
N LYS A 102 -0.89 -6.32 17.69
CA LYS A 102 -0.23 -5.22 18.38
C LYS A 102 -0.23 -3.92 17.58
N ASN A 103 -0.92 -3.86 16.42
CA ASN A 103 -0.88 -2.74 15.48
C ASN A 103 0.55 -2.37 15.06
N GLY A 104 1.43 -3.37 14.91
CA GLY A 104 2.84 -3.16 14.58
C GLY A 104 3.12 -2.88 13.09
N PHE A 105 2.10 -3.01 12.24
CA PHE A 105 2.16 -2.76 10.80
C PHE A 105 1.49 -1.44 10.43
N ILE A 106 2.11 -0.69 9.52
CA ILE A 106 1.48 0.45 8.85
C ILE A 106 0.48 -0.06 7.81
N GLU A 107 0.86 -1.14 7.13
CA GLU A 107 0.01 -1.87 6.21
C GLU A 107 0.38 -3.36 6.23
N HIS A 108 -0.60 -4.21 5.95
CA HIS A 108 -0.36 -5.61 5.67
C HIS A 108 -1.39 -6.18 4.70
N ALA A 109 -1.01 -7.19 3.94
CA ALA A 109 -1.87 -7.88 2.99
C ALA A 109 -1.54 -9.38 2.93
N GLN A 110 -2.45 -10.14 2.30
CA GLN A 110 -2.20 -11.54 1.95
C GLN A 110 -2.14 -11.67 0.43
N PHE A 111 -1.07 -12.29 -0.07
CA PHE A 111 -0.89 -12.56 -1.49
C PHE A 111 -0.33 -13.97 -1.69
N GLY A 112 -0.96 -14.75 -2.58
CA GLY A 112 -0.54 -16.13 -2.87
C GLY A 112 -0.44 -17.01 -1.61
N GLY A 113 -1.37 -16.83 -0.66
CA GLY A 113 -1.40 -17.55 0.62
C GLY A 113 -0.43 -17.06 1.70
N ASN A 114 0.52 -16.18 1.36
CA ASN A 114 1.50 -15.63 2.29
C ASN A 114 1.10 -14.22 2.77
N HIS A 115 1.52 -13.85 3.97
CA HIS A 115 1.34 -12.50 4.49
C HIS A 115 2.55 -11.63 4.16
N TYR A 116 2.29 -10.35 3.93
CA TYR A 116 3.28 -9.31 3.70
C TYR A 116 2.87 -8.07 4.49
N GLY A 117 3.85 -7.33 5.02
CA GLY A 117 3.53 -6.07 5.69
C GLY A 117 4.74 -5.22 6.04
N THR A 118 4.54 -3.90 5.98
CA THR A 118 5.51 -2.89 6.36
C THR A 118 5.35 -2.51 7.81
N SER A 119 6.36 -2.82 8.65
CA SER A 119 6.27 -2.52 10.08
C SER A 119 6.47 -1.03 10.35
N VAL A 120 5.80 -0.52 11.39
CA VAL A 120 6.01 0.85 11.88
C VAL A 120 7.48 1.08 12.22
N GLN A 121 8.14 0.06 12.79
CA GLN A 121 9.54 0.12 13.17
C GLN A 121 10.47 0.28 11.95
N ALA A 122 10.22 -0.43 10.84
CA ALA A 122 11.03 -0.33 9.63
C ALA A 122 11.08 1.11 9.10
N VAL A 123 9.93 1.80 9.10
CA VAL A 123 9.85 3.19 8.66
C VAL A 123 10.53 4.13 9.67
N LYS A 124 10.35 3.90 10.97
CA LYS A 124 11.01 4.69 12.02
C LYS A 124 12.54 4.58 11.97
N ASP A 125 13.08 3.41 11.67
CA ASP A 125 14.53 3.20 11.62
C ASP A 125 15.18 3.90 10.43
N ILE A 126 14.47 4.03 9.31
CA ILE A 126 14.91 4.85 8.18
C ILE A 126 14.87 6.35 8.55
N ALA A 127 13.79 6.79 9.20
CA ALA A 127 13.63 8.16 9.68
C ALA A 127 14.78 8.59 10.60
N LYS A 128 15.14 7.74 11.56
CA LYS A 128 16.22 7.99 12.53
C LYS A 128 17.59 8.18 11.87
N LYS A 129 17.79 7.64 10.67
CA LYS A 129 19.00 7.83 9.87
C LYS A 129 18.98 9.14 9.06
N GLY A 130 17.95 9.97 9.22
CA GLY A 130 17.77 11.19 8.44
C GLY A 130 17.41 10.95 6.97
N ARG A 131 16.97 9.73 6.62
CA ARG A 131 16.68 9.31 5.25
C ARG A 131 15.17 9.31 4.98
N ILE A 132 14.82 9.52 3.71
CA ILE A 132 13.44 9.46 3.25
C ILE A 132 13.06 8.02 2.99
N CYS A 133 11.99 7.56 3.65
CA CYS A 133 11.49 6.20 3.50
C CYS A 133 10.75 6.03 2.16
N ILE A 134 11.18 5.04 1.38
CA ILE A 134 10.48 4.56 0.19
C ILE A 134 9.76 3.26 0.54
N LEU A 135 8.45 3.22 0.30
CA LEU A 135 7.62 2.02 0.43
C LEU A 135 7.19 1.56 -0.97
N ASP A 136 7.48 0.29 -1.31
CA ASP A 136 6.97 -0.37 -2.52
C ASP A 136 5.82 -1.31 -2.12
N ILE A 137 4.58 -0.84 -2.27
CA ILE A 137 3.39 -1.54 -1.78
C ILE A 137 2.27 -1.55 -2.84
N GLU A 138 1.37 -2.53 -2.72
CA GLU A 138 0.24 -2.72 -3.61
C GLU A 138 -0.97 -1.84 -3.21
N MET A 139 -2.03 -1.85 -4.02
CA MET A 139 -3.23 -1.01 -3.83
C MET A 139 -3.84 -1.10 -2.42
N GLU A 140 -3.97 -2.29 -1.84
CA GLU A 140 -4.53 -2.43 -0.50
C GLU A 140 -3.61 -1.86 0.58
N GLY A 141 -2.30 -1.90 0.36
CA GLY A 141 -1.33 -1.21 1.20
C GLY A 141 -1.48 0.31 1.11
N VAL A 142 -1.65 0.86 -0.09
CA VAL A 142 -1.90 2.30 -0.31
C VAL A 142 -3.13 2.77 0.48
N LYS A 143 -4.24 2.02 0.39
CA LYS A 143 -5.49 2.32 1.12
C LYS A 143 -5.29 2.31 2.64
N GLN A 144 -4.49 1.37 3.16
CA GLN A 144 -4.16 1.29 4.58
C GLN A 144 -3.30 2.48 5.02
N VAL A 145 -2.20 2.77 4.31
CA VAL A 145 -1.30 3.88 4.65
C VAL A 145 -2.05 5.22 4.67
N LYS A 146 -2.98 5.45 3.74
CA LYS A 146 -3.83 6.67 3.73
C LYS A 146 -4.70 6.86 4.97
N ARG A 147 -4.98 5.79 5.72
CA ARG A 147 -5.74 5.84 6.99
C ARG A 147 -4.85 6.09 8.20
N THR A 148 -3.54 6.18 8.00
CA THR A 148 -2.55 6.48 9.04
C THR A 148 -2.15 7.95 9.02
N ASP A 149 -1.46 8.40 10.06
CA ASP A 149 -0.87 9.74 10.16
C ASP A 149 0.56 9.82 9.59
N LEU A 150 0.97 8.85 8.76
CA LEU A 150 2.31 8.81 8.15
C LEU A 150 2.62 10.04 7.29
N ASN A 151 1.58 10.77 6.84
CA ASN A 151 1.66 11.91 5.92
C ASN A 151 2.54 11.60 4.69
N ALA A 152 2.38 10.40 4.12
CA ALA A 152 3.15 9.97 2.96
C ALA A 152 2.70 10.68 1.67
N ARG A 153 3.61 10.74 0.70
CA ARG A 153 3.34 11.14 -0.69
C ARG A 153 3.13 9.87 -1.52
N PHE A 154 2.10 9.86 -2.35
CA PHE A 154 1.69 8.66 -3.09
C PHE A 154 1.93 8.81 -4.58
N MET A 155 2.72 7.91 -5.15
CA MET A 155 2.97 7.83 -6.59
C MET A 155 2.53 6.47 -7.13
N PHE A 156 1.87 6.51 -8.28
CA PHE A 156 1.54 5.32 -9.05
C PHE A 156 2.43 5.24 -10.29
N LEU A 157 3.06 4.10 -10.51
CA LEU A 157 3.79 3.80 -11.73
C LEU A 157 2.92 2.93 -12.63
N ALA A 158 2.39 3.52 -13.70
CA ALA A 158 1.57 2.83 -14.68
C ALA A 158 2.43 2.21 -15.81
N PRO A 159 2.09 1.03 -16.32
CA PRO A 159 2.55 0.61 -17.64
C PRO A 159 1.87 1.45 -18.73
N PRO A 160 2.41 1.51 -19.96
CA PRO A 160 1.77 2.24 -21.06
C PRO A 160 0.46 1.60 -21.50
N SER A 161 0.34 0.26 -21.35
CA SER A 161 -0.92 -0.46 -21.53
C SER A 161 -0.90 -1.80 -20.78
N VAL A 162 -2.06 -2.45 -20.70
CA VAL A 162 -2.16 -3.81 -20.10
C VAL A 162 -1.48 -4.86 -20.97
N GLU A 163 -1.52 -4.69 -22.29
CA GLU A 163 -0.87 -5.57 -23.27
C GLU A 163 0.65 -5.50 -23.14
N GLU A 164 1.20 -4.30 -22.98
CA GLU A 164 2.64 -4.13 -22.74
C GLU A 164 3.05 -4.69 -21.37
N LEU A 165 2.19 -4.56 -20.35
CA LEU A 165 2.42 -5.19 -19.06
C LEU A 165 2.47 -6.72 -19.17
N GLU A 166 1.51 -7.32 -19.89
CA GLU A 166 1.48 -8.75 -20.15
C GLU A 166 2.75 -9.20 -20.89
N ARG A 167 3.14 -8.48 -21.95
CA ARG A 167 4.36 -8.76 -22.71
C ARG A 167 5.60 -8.78 -21.80
N ARG A 168 5.73 -7.80 -20.90
CA ARG A 168 6.83 -7.72 -19.92
C ARG A 168 6.80 -8.88 -18.92
N LEU A 169 5.62 -9.27 -18.43
CA LEU A 169 5.47 -10.38 -17.49
C LEU A 169 5.83 -11.72 -18.14
N ARG A 170 5.32 -11.98 -19.35
CA ARG A 170 5.66 -13.19 -20.14
C ARG A 170 7.15 -13.26 -20.44
N GLY A 171 7.76 -12.13 -20.81
CA GLY A 171 9.20 -12.05 -21.13
C GLY A 171 10.13 -12.42 -19.98
N ARG A 172 9.66 -12.42 -18.72
CA ARG A 172 10.45 -12.86 -17.55
C ARG A 172 10.57 -14.37 -17.45
N GLY A 173 9.73 -15.15 -18.15
CA GLY A 173 9.81 -16.61 -18.20
C GLY A 173 9.60 -17.34 -16.86
N THR A 174 9.05 -16.67 -15.85
CA THR A 174 8.91 -17.20 -14.48
C THR A 174 7.46 -17.42 -14.05
N GLU A 175 6.50 -17.10 -14.93
CA GLU A 175 5.07 -17.12 -14.63
C GLU A 175 4.37 -18.29 -15.33
N SER A 176 3.56 -19.05 -14.59
CA SER A 176 2.53 -19.91 -15.17
C SER A 176 1.37 -19.07 -15.72
N GLU A 177 0.57 -19.57 -16.67
CA GLU A 177 -0.64 -18.88 -17.16
C GLU A 177 -1.61 -18.49 -16.04
N GLU A 178 -1.79 -19.34 -15.02
CA GLU A 178 -2.66 -19.04 -13.88
C GLU A 178 -2.15 -17.84 -13.06
N SER A 179 -0.87 -17.84 -12.71
CA SER A 179 -0.21 -16.71 -12.03
C SER A 179 -0.28 -15.42 -12.86
N LEU A 180 -0.05 -15.51 -14.17
CA LEU A 180 -0.12 -14.37 -15.08
C LEU A 180 -1.54 -13.78 -15.12
N SER A 181 -2.56 -14.63 -15.27
CA SER A 181 -3.96 -14.20 -15.27
C SER A 181 -4.33 -13.46 -13.98
N LYS A 182 -3.93 -13.99 -12.82
CA LYS A 182 -4.14 -13.33 -11.51
C LYS A 182 -3.46 -11.97 -11.43
N ARG A 183 -2.21 -11.86 -11.89
CA ARG A 183 -1.46 -10.59 -11.91
C ARG A 183 -2.10 -9.56 -12.83
N LEU A 184 -2.59 -9.95 -14.01
CA LEU A 184 -3.26 -9.04 -14.95
C LEU A 184 -4.62 -8.59 -14.42
N ALA A 185 -5.38 -9.49 -13.77
CA ALA A 185 -6.63 -9.12 -13.10
C ALA A 185 -6.38 -8.11 -11.97
N GLN A 186 -5.36 -8.35 -11.14
CA GLN A 186 -4.94 -7.40 -10.11
C GLN A 186 -4.49 -6.06 -10.72
N ALA A 187 -3.70 -6.09 -11.79
CA ALA A 187 -3.23 -4.88 -12.46
C ALA A 187 -4.38 -3.99 -12.96
N LYS A 188 -5.45 -4.58 -13.48
CA LYS A 188 -6.66 -3.84 -13.87
C LYS A 188 -7.29 -3.13 -12.67
N ASN A 189 -7.42 -3.81 -11.53
CA ASN A 189 -7.96 -3.19 -10.31
C ASN A 189 -7.08 -2.05 -9.81
N GLU A 190 -5.76 -2.22 -9.85
CA GLU A 190 -4.81 -1.18 -9.45
C GLU A 190 -4.87 0.05 -10.37
N LEU A 191 -5.03 -0.17 -11.68
CA LEU A 191 -5.18 0.89 -12.67
C LEU A 191 -6.48 1.66 -12.51
N GLU A 192 -7.60 0.98 -12.21
CA GLU A 192 -8.86 1.66 -11.93
C GLU A 192 -8.79 2.46 -10.63
N TYR A 193 -8.21 1.89 -9.57
CA TYR A 193 -8.03 2.62 -8.31
C TYR A 193 -7.16 3.87 -8.48
N ALA A 194 -6.09 3.81 -9.28
CA ALA A 194 -5.22 4.95 -9.53
C ALA A 194 -5.94 6.13 -10.22
N LYS A 195 -7.07 5.89 -10.90
CA LYS A 195 -7.90 6.94 -11.50
C LYS A 195 -8.81 7.63 -10.48
N GLU A 196 -9.03 7.05 -9.30
CA GLU A 196 -9.87 7.65 -8.27
C GLU A 196 -9.24 8.97 -7.77
N PRO A 197 -10.04 10.05 -7.67
CA PRO A 197 -9.54 11.32 -7.14
C PRO A 197 -8.93 11.15 -5.75
N GLY A 198 -7.68 11.60 -5.60
CA GLY A 198 -6.95 11.53 -4.34
C GLY A 198 -6.33 10.16 -4.03
N ALA A 199 -6.43 9.16 -4.92
CA ALA A 199 -5.72 7.89 -4.78
C ALA A 199 -4.19 8.09 -4.79
N HIS A 200 -3.70 8.90 -5.72
CA HIS A 200 -2.27 9.22 -5.82
C HIS A 200 -2.06 10.71 -6.04
N ASN A 201 -0.95 11.22 -5.53
CA ASN A 201 -0.52 12.59 -5.78
C ASN A 201 0.12 12.73 -7.16
N LYS A 202 0.70 11.65 -7.69
CA LYS A 202 1.36 11.59 -9.00
C LYS A 202 1.14 10.24 -9.66
N ILE A 203 0.90 10.26 -10.96
CA ILE A 203 0.93 9.08 -11.83
C ILE A 203 2.07 9.30 -12.82
N VAL A 204 2.95 8.31 -12.96
CA VAL A 204 4.03 8.27 -13.97
C VAL A 204 3.77 7.09 -14.88
N VAL A 205 3.81 7.29 -16.20
CA VAL A 205 3.69 6.20 -17.18
C VAL A 205 5.08 5.75 -17.60
N ASN A 206 5.35 4.44 -17.51
CA ASN A 206 6.64 3.86 -17.88
C ASN A 206 6.64 3.30 -19.31
N ASP A 207 6.44 4.18 -20.27
CA ASP A 207 6.55 3.92 -21.71
C ASP A 207 8.02 3.98 -22.18
N ASP A 208 8.75 4.99 -21.71
CA ASP A 208 10.19 5.18 -21.89
C ASP A 208 10.89 5.27 -20.53
N LEU A 209 11.95 4.48 -20.35
CA LEU A 209 12.60 4.34 -19.06
C LEU A 209 13.25 5.64 -18.58
N GLU A 210 13.85 6.42 -19.47
CA GLU A 210 14.57 7.65 -19.13
C GLU A 210 13.60 8.78 -18.78
N LYS A 211 12.52 8.92 -19.56
CA LYS A 211 11.46 9.89 -19.27
C LYS A 211 10.75 9.56 -17.96
N ALA A 212 10.34 8.30 -17.78
CA ALA A 212 9.68 7.86 -16.56
C ALA A 212 10.57 8.02 -15.33
N TYR A 213 11.88 7.75 -15.46
CA TYR A 213 12.83 7.97 -14.38
C TYR A 213 12.95 9.46 -14.03
N THR A 214 13.12 10.32 -15.04
CA THR A 214 13.23 11.76 -14.84
C THR A 214 12.00 12.31 -14.13
N GLU A 215 10.81 11.96 -14.59
CA GLU A 215 9.54 12.39 -13.99
C GLU A 215 9.37 11.88 -12.54
N LEU A 216 9.70 10.61 -12.29
CA LEU A 216 9.66 10.01 -10.96
C LEU A 216 10.65 10.71 -10.02
N ARG A 217 11.90 10.88 -10.46
CA ARG A 217 12.96 11.50 -9.68
C ARG A 217 12.60 12.93 -9.32
N ASP A 218 12.22 13.75 -10.32
CA ASP A 218 11.97 15.17 -10.12
C ASP A 218 10.80 15.38 -9.16
N TRP A 219 9.75 14.56 -9.27
CA TRP A 219 8.66 14.60 -8.31
C TRP A 219 9.10 14.15 -6.91
N ILE A 220 9.87 13.07 -6.75
CA ILE A 220 10.33 12.60 -5.44
C ILE A 220 11.26 13.63 -4.78
N VAL A 221 12.27 14.11 -5.51
CA VAL A 221 13.30 15.03 -5.03
C VAL A 221 12.70 16.40 -4.74
N ASP A 222 11.75 16.85 -5.56
CA ASP A 222 10.95 18.06 -5.32
C ASP A 222 11.84 19.29 -5.07
N ASP A 223 12.81 19.50 -5.96
CA ASP A 223 13.83 20.56 -5.87
C ASP A 223 14.61 20.54 -4.54
N GLY A 224 14.80 19.36 -3.95
CA GLY A 224 15.48 19.17 -2.66
C GLY A 224 14.60 19.42 -1.44
N ARG A 225 13.31 19.74 -1.63
CA ARG A 225 12.33 19.86 -0.54
C ARG A 225 11.84 18.50 -0.07
N PHE A 226 11.85 17.50 -0.95
CA PHE A 226 11.35 16.16 -0.67
C PHE A 226 9.93 16.15 -0.08
N GLY A 227 9.11 17.10 -0.51
CA GLY A 227 7.75 17.31 -0.02
C GLY A 227 7.63 17.78 1.43
N ALA A 228 8.68 18.33 2.03
CA ALA A 228 8.55 19.08 3.28
C ALA A 228 7.47 20.18 3.13
N GLU A 229 6.60 20.32 4.13
CA GLU A 229 5.64 21.43 4.18
C GLU A 229 6.41 22.74 4.43
N GLN A 230 6.00 23.83 3.75
CA GLN A 230 6.55 25.18 3.96
C GLN A 230 6.04 25.78 5.26
#